data_AF-A0A383ALU2-F1
#
_entry.id   AF-A0A383ALU2-F1
#
_cell.length_a   1.000
_cell.length_b   1.000
_cell.length_c   1.000
_cell.angle_alpha   90.00
_cell.angle_beta   90.00
_cell.angle_gamma   90.00
#
_symmetry.space_group_name_H-M   'P 1'
#
loop_
_entity.id
_entity.type
_entity.pdbx_description
1 polymer ?
#
loop_
_entity_poly.entity_id
_entity_poly.type
_entity_poly.pdbx_seq_one_letter_code
_entity_poly.pdbx_strand_id
1 'polypeptide(L)'
;MKDKLLFWLDQDFTHFGIGYYLQKKYESDFYAIIDITNKTKKFFEKQDLIKFQKVWYYFDNVSEKGKNLDLNYLQNIEKKYKINLWELAINERIFYRFNNFYKFTDDEILSILTQECKLFESILDEVEPDFFITKQPNQHKDNLFYKICKARGIKIIMLSQPKFAYH
;
A
#
# COMPACT_ATOMS: atom_id res chain seq x y z
N MET A 1 4.37 -15.44 20.51
CA MET A 1 4.09 -14.03 20.14
C MET A 1 2.79 -14.02 19.34
N LYS A 2 2.03 -12.93 19.40
CA LYS A 2 0.85 -12.75 18.56
C LYS A 2 1.29 -12.52 17.11
N ASP A 3 0.60 -13.12 16.16
CA ASP A 3 0.85 -12.82 14.74
C ASP A 3 0.56 -11.34 14.48
N LYS A 4 1.40 -10.69 13.67
CA LYS A 4 1.23 -9.31 13.23
C LYS A 4 0.60 -9.27 11.84
N LEU A 5 -0.59 -8.70 11.74
CA LEU A 5 -1.36 -8.62 10.50
C LEU A 5 -1.38 -7.17 10.03
N LEU A 6 -0.82 -6.94 8.84
CA LEU A 6 -0.88 -5.65 8.16
C LEU A 6 -1.96 -5.67 7.09
N PHE A 7 -2.92 -4.77 7.18
CA PHE A 7 -4.02 -4.62 6.24
C PHE A 7 -3.76 -3.46 5.28
N TRP A 8 -4.05 -3.66 3.99
CA TRP A 8 -4.28 -2.55 3.07
C TRP A 8 -5.77 -2.28 3.00
N LEU A 9 -6.19 -1.08 3.39
CA LEU A 9 -7.59 -0.67 3.43
C LEU A 9 -7.79 0.52 2.49
N ASP A 10 -8.80 0.42 1.62
CA ASP A 10 -9.19 1.50 0.71
C ASP A 10 -10.69 1.81 0.87
N GLN A 11 -11.33 2.31 -0.18
CA GLN A 11 -12.77 2.62 -0.16
C GLN A 11 -13.65 1.35 -0.13
N ASP A 12 -13.09 0.19 -0.48
CA ASP A 12 -13.74 -1.10 -0.34
C ASP A 12 -13.58 -1.61 1.10
N PHE A 13 -14.71 -1.72 1.80
CA PHE A 13 -14.73 -2.12 3.21
C PHE A 13 -14.61 -3.63 3.43
N THR A 14 -14.38 -4.44 2.39
CA THR A 14 -14.28 -5.90 2.53
C THR A 14 -13.16 -6.29 3.48
N HIS A 15 -11.95 -5.75 3.29
CA HIS A 15 -10.80 -6.07 4.14
C HIS A 15 -10.92 -5.50 5.55
N PHE A 16 -11.61 -4.37 5.70
CA PHE A 16 -12.00 -3.85 7.01
C PHE A 16 -12.96 -4.80 7.72
N GLY A 17 -14.02 -5.26 7.05
CA GLY A 17 -14.94 -6.25 7.59
C GLY A 17 -14.26 -7.57 7.97
N ILE A 18 -13.34 -8.05 7.13
CA ILE A 18 -12.50 -9.22 7.43
C ILE A 18 -11.71 -8.99 8.72
N GLY A 19 -11.03 -7.85 8.85
CA GLY A 19 -10.29 -7.47 10.06
C GLY A 19 -11.17 -7.50 11.31
N TYR A 20 -12.38 -6.94 11.24
CA TYR A 20 -13.35 -6.93 12.34
C TYR A 20 -13.75 -8.32 12.82
N TYR A 21 -13.96 -9.27 11.90
CA TYR A 21 -14.29 -10.64 12.29
C TYR A 21 -13.06 -11.44 12.72
N LEU A 22 -11.88 -11.18 12.14
CA LEU A 22 -10.64 -11.85 12.51
C LEU A 22 -10.23 -11.53 13.96
N GLN A 23 -10.27 -10.27 14.38
CA GLN A 23 -9.91 -9.89 15.75
C GLN A 23 -10.78 -10.56 16.84
N LYS A 24 -12.00 -11.01 16.47
CA LYS A 24 -12.90 -11.73 17.39
C LYS A 24 -12.58 -13.21 17.49
N LYS A 25 -11.86 -13.76 16.50
CA LYS A 25 -11.56 -15.19 16.38
C LYS A 25 -10.13 -15.53 16.73
N TYR A 26 -9.20 -14.60 16.51
CA TYR A 26 -7.78 -14.83 16.66
C TYR A 26 -7.12 -13.70 17.46
N GLU A 27 -6.22 -14.08 18.35
CA GLU A 27 -5.42 -13.14 19.13
C GLU A 27 -4.19 -12.72 18.31
N SER A 28 -4.30 -11.57 17.65
CA SER A 28 -3.29 -11.01 16.74
C SER A 28 -3.14 -9.51 16.93
N ASP A 29 -2.01 -8.94 16.50
CA ASP A 29 -1.79 -7.50 16.45
C ASP A 29 -2.12 -6.96 15.06
N PHE A 30 -3.02 -5.98 15.03
CA PHE A 30 -3.58 -5.43 13.78
C PHE A 30 -2.93 -4.09 13.45
N TYR A 31 -2.49 -3.94 12.21
CA TYR A 31 -1.90 -2.74 11.65
C TYR A 31 -2.60 -2.41 10.33
N ALA A 32 -2.65 -1.13 9.93
CA ALA A 32 -3.28 -0.77 8.67
C ALA A 32 -2.55 0.34 7.91
N ILE A 33 -2.46 0.17 6.59
CA ILE A 33 -2.25 1.25 5.63
C ILE A 33 -3.62 1.63 5.09
N ILE A 34 -3.98 2.90 5.22
CA ILE A 34 -5.26 3.42 4.78
C ILE A 34 -5.05 4.32 3.57
N ASP A 35 -5.57 3.86 2.44
CA ASP A 35 -5.46 4.48 1.13
C ASP A 35 -6.78 5.13 0.69
N ILE A 36 -7.16 6.20 1.39
CA ILE A 36 -8.37 6.96 1.10
C ILE A 36 -8.13 8.46 1.22
N THR A 37 -8.92 9.25 0.50
CA THR A 37 -8.86 10.70 0.55
C THR A 37 -9.50 11.28 1.82
N ASN A 38 -9.16 12.54 2.14
CA ASN A 38 -9.48 13.20 3.42
C ASN A 38 -10.94 13.16 3.88
N LYS A 39 -11.92 13.08 2.97
CA LYS A 39 -13.33 13.01 3.36
C LYS A 39 -13.65 11.71 4.09
N THR A 40 -13.14 10.58 3.60
CA THR A 40 -13.39 9.24 4.16
C THR A 40 -12.46 8.94 5.34
N LYS A 41 -11.30 9.62 5.43
CA LYS A 41 -10.34 9.52 6.55
C LYS A 41 -10.99 9.63 7.92
N LYS A 42 -11.95 10.56 8.09
CA LYS A 42 -12.68 10.79 9.35
C LYS A 42 -13.40 9.56 9.89
N PHE A 43 -13.80 8.62 9.04
CA PHE A 43 -14.40 7.36 9.49
C PHE A 43 -13.36 6.53 10.26
N PHE A 44 -12.19 6.33 9.67
CA PHE A 44 -11.13 5.50 10.27
C PHE A 44 -10.49 6.11 11.52
N GLU A 45 -10.48 7.44 11.61
CA GLU A 45 -10.05 8.15 12.82
C GLU A 45 -11.02 7.97 14.01
N LYS A 46 -12.31 7.78 13.73
CA LYS A 46 -13.36 7.74 14.75
C LYS A 46 -13.86 6.33 15.07
N GLN A 47 -13.71 5.39 14.15
CA GLN A 47 -14.18 4.02 14.33
C GLN A 47 -13.45 3.35 15.51
N ASP A 48 -14.18 2.58 16.30
CA ASP A 48 -13.69 1.75 17.40
C ASP A 48 -13.97 0.25 17.17
N LEU A 49 -14.42 -0.10 15.96
CA LEU A 49 -14.77 -1.45 15.56
C LEU A 49 -13.54 -2.36 15.54
N ILE A 50 -12.41 -1.86 15.03
CA ILE A 50 -11.13 -2.58 14.96
C ILE A 50 -10.08 -1.87 15.78
N LYS A 51 -9.40 -2.62 16.66
CA LYS A 51 -8.29 -2.11 17.47
C LYS A 51 -6.98 -2.25 16.72
N PHE A 52 -6.66 -1.26 15.89
CA PHE A 52 -5.34 -1.17 15.27
C PHE A 52 -4.31 -0.66 16.28
N GLN A 53 -3.16 -1.33 16.34
CA GLN A 53 -1.99 -0.87 17.11
C GLN A 53 -1.41 0.42 16.51
N LYS A 54 -1.36 0.49 15.18
CA LYS A 54 -0.94 1.66 14.43
C LYS A 54 -1.56 1.69 13.04
N VAL A 55 -1.79 2.90 12.56
CA VAL A 55 -2.39 3.20 11.26
C VAL A 55 -1.53 4.23 10.54
N TRP A 56 -1.25 3.99 9.26
CA TRP A 56 -0.61 4.96 8.37
C TRP A 56 -1.60 5.38 7.29
N TYR A 57 -1.77 6.68 7.12
CA TYR A 57 -2.59 7.23 6.05
C TYR A 57 -1.70 7.52 4.84
N TYR A 58 -1.95 6.84 3.72
CA TYR A 58 -1.12 6.94 2.53
C TYR A 58 -0.96 8.40 2.05
N PHE A 59 -2.07 9.12 1.94
CA PHE A 59 -2.09 10.52 1.44
C PHE A 59 -1.54 11.56 2.43
N ASP A 60 -1.24 11.19 3.68
CA ASP A 60 -0.51 12.06 4.61
C ASP A 60 1.00 12.00 4.35
N ASN A 61 1.48 10.92 3.72
CA ASN A 61 2.89 10.59 3.57
C ASN A 61 3.40 10.74 2.12
N VAL A 62 2.48 10.79 1.15
CA VAL A 62 2.81 10.84 -0.29
C VAL A 62 2.05 11.97 -0.96
N SER A 63 2.78 12.89 -1.60
CA SER A 63 2.22 13.97 -2.42
C SER A 63 3.16 14.37 -3.57
N GLU A 64 2.54 14.82 -4.66
CA GLU A 64 3.18 15.46 -5.82
C GLU A 64 3.95 16.73 -5.46
N LYS A 65 3.61 17.39 -4.34
CA LYS A 65 4.26 18.63 -3.88
C LYS A 65 5.55 18.39 -3.09
N GLY A 66 5.82 17.14 -2.71
CA GLY A 66 7.01 16.78 -1.95
C GLY A 66 8.27 16.94 -2.81
N LYS A 67 9.26 17.70 -2.34
CA LYS A 67 10.58 17.86 -2.99
C LYS A 67 11.61 16.89 -2.39
N ASN A 68 11.36 15.59 -2.48
CA ASN A 68 12.22 14.56 -1.90
C ASN A 68 12.67 13.51 -2.93
N LEU A 69 12.88 13.93 -4.18
CA LEU A 69 13.42 13.06 -5.23
C LEU A 69 14.83 12.57 -4.86
N ASP A 70 15.03 11.25 -4.90
CA ASP A 70 16.32 10.62 -4.61
C ASP A 70 16.58 9.46 -5.58
N LEU A 71 17.22 9.76 -6.71
CA LEU A 71 17.49 8.78 -7.77
C LEU A 71 18.40 7.64 -7.32
N ASN A 72 19.39 7.92 -6.46
CA ASN A 72 20.30 6.89 -5.94
C ASN A 72 19.54 5.91 -5.06
N TYR A 73 18.65 6.41 -4.22
CA TYR A 73 17.76 5.57 -3.41
C TYR A 73 16.83 4.71 -4.30
N LEU A 74 16.18 5.30 -5.30
CA LEU A 74 15.31 4.56 -6.22
C LEU A 74 16.06 3.43 -6.96
N GLN A 75 17.27 3.70 -7.46
CA GLN A 75 18.10 2.67 -8.10
C GLN A 75 18.46 1.53 -7.14
N ASN A 76 18.70 1.84 -5.86
CA ASN A 76 18.95 0.82 -4.84
C ASN A 76 17.70 -0.01 -4.54
N ILE A 77 16.52 0.61 -4.51
CA ILE A 77 15.24 -0.09 -4.36
C ILE A 77 15.00 -1.07 -5.50
N GLU A 78 15.22 -0.64 -6.75
CA GLU A 78 15.07 -1.50 -7.93
C GLU A 78 15.97 -2.74 -7.83
N LYS A 79 17.23 -2.56 -7.42
CA LYS A 79 18.18 -3.68 -7.22
C LYS A 79 17.78 -4.57 -6.04
N LYS A 80 17.44 -3.97 -4.90
CA LYS A 80 17.12 -4.67 -3.64
C LYS A 80 15.91 -5.58 -3.79
N TYR A 81 14.85 -5.09 -4.46
CA TYR A 81 13.60 -5.82 -4.59
C TYR A 81 13.37 -6.43 -5.98
N LYS A 82 14.29 -6.22 -6.92
CA LYS A 82 14.18 -6.67 -8.32
C LYS A 82 12.89 -6.15 -8.98
N ILE A 83 12.63 -4.86 -8.81
CA ILE A 83 11.45 -4.15 -9.32
C ILE A 83 11.91 -3.15 -10.38
N ASN A 84 11.13 -3.00 -11.45
CA ASN A 84 11.24 -1.86 -12.37
C ASN A 84 10.20 -0.81 -11.95
N LEU A 85 10.67 0.28 -11.32
CA LEU A 85 9.80 1.33 -10.80
C LEU A 85 9.20 2.17 -11.92
N TRP A 86 9.98 2.43 -12.97
CA TRP A 86 9.49 3.20 -14.11
C TRP A 86 8.39 2.47 -14.87
N GLU A 87 8.51 1.14 -15.04
CA GLU A 87 7.46 0.31 -15.62
C GLU A 87 6.16 0.37 -14.82
N LEU A 88 6.24 0.37 -13.48
CA LEU A 88 5.06 0.55 -12.63
C LEU A 88 4.42 1.92 -12.85
N ALA A 89 5.23 2.97 -12.93
CA ALA A 89 4.77 4.35 -13.07
C ALA A 89 4.11 4.62 -14.44
N ILE A 90 4.71 4.19 -15.55
CA ILE A 90 4.15 4.47 -16.89
C ILE A 90 2.83 3.74 -17.15
N ASN A 91 2.58 2.64 -16.43
CA ASN A 91 1.34 1.88 -16.48
C ASN A 91 0.29 2.37 -15.47
N GLU A 92 0.61 3.36 -14.64
CA GLU A 92 -0.35 3.98 -13.74
C GLU A 92 -1.25 4.94 -14.52
N ARG A 93 -2.55 4.68 -14.50
CA ARG A 93 -3.56 5.53 -15.14
C ARG A 93 -3.53 6.99 -14.63
N ILE A 94 -3.11 7.21 -13.39
CA ILE A 94 -2.99 8.55 -12.79
C ILE A 94 -1.81 9.32 -13.40
N PHE A 95 -0.66 8.67 -13.63
CA PHE A 95 0.52 9.30 -14.25
C PHE A 95 0.44 9.33 -15.77
N TYR A 96 -0.51 8.60 -16.34
CA TYR A 96 -0.64 8.47 -17.77
C TYR A 96 -0.87 9.82 -18.46
N ARG A 97 -0.21 10.01 -19.60
CA ARG A 97 -0.19 11.26 -20.40
C ARG A 97 -1.56 11.82 -20.82
N PHE A 98 -2.63 11.02 -20.75
CA PHE A 98 -4.00 11.44 -21.06
C PHE A 98 -4.83 11.78 -19.81
N ASN A 99 -4.20 11.94 -18.64
CA ASN A 99 -4.88 12.48 -17.47
C ASN A 99 -5.22 13.97 -17.71
N ASN A 100 -6.52 14.28 -17.73
CA ASN A 100 -7.01 15.63 -17.99
C ASN A 100 -6.99 16.54 -16.74
N PHE A 101 -6.77 15.99 -15.55
CA PHE A 101 -6.82 16.76 -14.30
C PHE A 101 -5.45 17.32 -13.90
N TYR A 102 -4.39 16.53 -14.08
CA TYR A 102 -3.03 16.92 -13.74
C TYR A 102 -2.04 16.22 -14.67
N LYS A 103 -1.04 16.96 -15.16
CA LYS A 103 0.05 16.42 -15.96
C LYS A 103 1.29 16.33 -15.09
N PHE A 104 1.60 15.13 -14.63
CA PHE A 104 2.79 14.89 -13.84
C PHE A 104 4.05 15.00 -14.71
N THR A 105 5.06 15.66 -14.17
CA THR A 105 6.43 15.62 -14.68
C THR A 105 7.14 14.35 -14.20
N ASP A 106 8.19 13.94 -14.91
CA ASP A 106 8.98 12.77 -14.52
C ASP A 106 9.55 12.93 -13.10
N ASP A 107 10.02 14.12 -12.73
CA ASP A 107 10.54 14.42 -11.40
C ASP A 107 9.46 14.29 -10.31
N GLU A 108 8.21 14.70 -10.57
CA GLU A 108 7.10 14.51 -9.63
C GLU A 108 6.76 13.04 -9.45
N ILE A 109 6.73 12.27 -10.53
CA ILE A 109 6.48 10.82 -10.49
C ILE A 109 7.57 10.14 -9.68
N LEU A 110 8.85 10.44 -9.97
CA LEU A 110 9.98 9.88 -9.25
C LEU A 110 10.01 10.33 -7.78
N SER A 111 9.59 11.55 -7.48
CA SER A 111 9.43 12.03 -6.10
C SER A 111 8.34 11.25 -5.36
N ILE A 112 7.20 10.98 -6.01
CA ILE A 112 6.12 10.16 -5.45
C ILE A 112 6.64 8.74 -5.16
N LEU A 113 7.30 8.10 -6.12
CA LEU A 113 7.88 6.76 -5.94
C LEU A 113 8.91 6.74 -4.80
N THR A 114 9.68 7.81 -4.63
CA THR A 114 10.64 7.93 -3.52
C THR A 114 9.93 7.96 -2.18
N GLN A 115 8.85 8.74 -2.06
CA GLN A 115 8.04 8.84 -0.85
C GLN A 115 7.35 7.50 -0.54
N GLU A 116 6.76 6.85 -1.54
CA GLU A 116 6.13 5.53 -1.40
C GLU A 116 7.13 4.48 -0.90
N CYS A 117 8.31 4.37 -1.54
CA CYS A 117 9.31 3.39 -1.15
C CYS A 117 9.79 3.61 0.29
N LYS A 118 10.05 4.87 0.68
CA LYS A 118 10.47 5.20 2.05
C LYS A 118 9.37 4.88 3.06
N LEU A 119 8.12 5.22 2.76
CA LEU A 119 6.97 4.88 3.60
C LEU A 119 6.86 3.36 3.76
N PHE A 120 6.90 2.62 2.66
CA PHE A 120 6.71 1.18 2.68
C PHE A 120 7.85 0.45 3.39
N GLU A 121 9.11 0.81 3.16
CA GLU A 121 10.22 0.25 3.92
C GLU A 121 10.09 0.56 5.40
N SER A 122 9.78 1.81 5.78
CA SER A 122 9.66 2.18 7.19
C SER A 122 8.52 1.45 7.92
N ILE A 123 7.36 1.27 7.28
CA ILE A 123 6.25 0.48 7.85
C ILE A 123 6.69 -0.97 8.05
N LEU A 124 7.35 -1.57 7.06
CA LEU A 124 7.74 -2.97 7.12
C LEU A 124 8.92 -3.20 8.09
N ASP A 125 9.82 -2.24 8.24
CA ASP A 125 10.91 -2.26 9.22
C ASP A 125 10.39 -2.05 10.65
N GLU A 126 9.36 -1.22 10.83
CA GLU A 126 8.74 -0.98 12.16
C GLU A 126 7.87 -2.16 12.60
N VAL A 127 7.02 -2.67 11.69
CA VAL A 127 6.02 -3.68 12.04
C VAL A 127 6.61 -5.07 11.99
N GLU A 128 7.44 -5.37 10.99
CA GLU A 128 7.87 -6.74 10.64
C GLU A 128 6.67 -7.71 10.61
N PRO A 129 5.67 -7.50 9.72
CA PRO A 129 4.42 -8.24 9.77
C PRO A 129 4.61 -9.70 9.31
N ASP A 130 3.92 -10.62 9.99
CA ASP A 130 3.87 -12.03 9.59
C ASP A 130 3.00 -12.21 8.34
N PHE A 131 1.91 -11.44 8.28
CA PHE A 131 0.93 -11.51 7.20
C PHE A 131 0.59 -10.12 6.65
N PHE A 132 0.55 -10.02 5.32
CA PHE A 132 -0.03 -8.90 4.60
C PHE A 132 -1.36 -9.31 3.98
N ILE A 133 -2.44 -8.63 4.38
CA ILE A 133 -3.82 -8.91 3.96
C ILE A 133 -4.30 -7.80 3.03
N THR A 134 -4.63 -8.15 1.78
CA THR A 134 -4.96 -7.16 0.75
C THR A 134 -5.89 -7.69 -0.35
N LYS A 135 -6.36 -6.78 -1.20
CA LYS A 135 -7.04 -7.07 -2.46
C LYS A 135 -6.01 -7.38 -3.55
N GLN A 136 -6.48 -7.84 -4.70
CA GLN A 136 -5.64 -7.88 -5.90
C GLN A 136 -5.14 -6.46 -6.25
N PRO A 137 -3.81 -6.26 -6.44
CA PRO A 137 -3.26 -4.95 -6.79
C PRO A 137 -3.93 -4.37 -8.04
N ASN A 138 -4.39 -3.11 -7.96
CA ASN A 138 -5.00 -2.43 -9.09
C ASN A 138 -4.30 -1.11 -9.47
N GLN A 139 -3.58 -0.50 -8.53
CA GLN A 139 -2.76 0.70 -8.75
C GLN A 139 -1.27 0.39 -8.59
N HIS A 140 -0.40 1.26 -9.10
CA HIS A 140 1.05 1.06 -9.01
C HIS A 140 1.52 0.93 -7.55
N LYS A 141 1.00 1.76 -6.63
CA LYS A 141 1.32 1.72 -5.20
C LYS A 141 0.97 0.39 -4.54
N ASP A 142 -0.18 -0.19 -4.88
CA ASP A 142 -0.60 -1.51 -4.40
C ASP A 142 0.39 -2.58 -4.88
N ASN A 143 0.75 -2.51 -6.16
CA ASN A 143 1.66 -3.46 -6.80
C ASN A 143 3.09 -3.31 -6.28
N LEU A 144 3.53 -2.07 -6.05
CA LEU A 144 4.82 -1.75 -5.44
C LEU A 144 4.90 -2.34 -4.04
N PHE A 145 3.91 -2.07 -3.19
CA PHE A 145 3.88 -2.60 -1.84
C PHE A 145 3.82 -4.13 -1.82
N TYR A 146 3.00 -4.74 -2.68
CA TYR A 146 2.94 -6.19 -2.89
C TYR A 146 4.31 -6.78 -3.27
N LYS A 147 5.01 -6.19 -4.24
CA LYS A 147 6.33 -6.65 -4.71
C LYS A 147 7.38 -6.53 -3.61
N ILE A 148 7.38 -5.43 -2.85
CA ILE A 148 8.29 -5.25 -1.70
C ILE A 148 8.01 -6.31 -0.62
N CYS A 149 6.75 -6.52 -0.25
CA CYS A 149 6.37 -7.55 0.72
C CYS A 149 6.83 -8.95 0.28
N LYS A 150 6.60 -9.29 -0.99
CA LYS A 150 7.01 -10.57 -1.57
C LYS A 150 8.52 -10.75 -1.54
N ALA A 151 9.27 -9.72 -1.91
CA ALA A 151 10.73 -9.75 -1.90
C ALA A 151 11.31 -9.87 -0.48
N ARG A 152 10.59 -9.36 0.54
CA ARG A 152 10.92 -9.51 1.96
C ARG A 152 10.46 -10.84 2.57
N GLY A 153 9.80 -11.72 1.81
CA GLY A 153 9.34 -13.02 2.30
C GLY A 153 8.10 -12.98 3.20
N ILE A 154 7.37 -11.85 3.23
CA ILE A 154 6.14 -11.68 4.00
C ILE A 154 5.04 -12.55 3.39
N LYS A 155 4.25 -13.26 4.21
CA LYS A 155 3.14 -14.08 3.71
C LYS A 155 1.99 -13.19 3.28
N ILE A 156 1.57 -13.31 2.03
CA ILE A 156 0.52 -12.45 1.46
C ILE A 156 -0.79 -13.25 1.36
N ILE A 157 -1.82 -12.77 2.02
CA ILE A 157 -3.20 -13.28 1.91
C ILE A 157 -3.98 -12.29 1.04
N MET A 158 -4.18 -12.68 -0.21
CA MET A 158 -4.79 -11.82 -1.22
C MET A 158 -6.18 -12.33 -1.59
N LEU A 159 -7.20 -11.52 -1.38
CA LEU A 159 -8.54 -11.80 -1.90
C LEU A 159 -8.55 -11.48 -3.40
N SER A 160 -8.88 -12.47 -4.21
CA SER A 160 -9.00 -12.33 -5.66
C SER A 160 -10.37 -12.81 -6.11
N GLN A 161 -10.84 -12.33 -7.26
CA GLN A 161 -12.07 -12.85 -7.81
C GLN A 161 -11.89 -14.33 -8.16
N PRO A 162 -12.87 -15.19 -7.83
CA PRO A 162 -12.86 -16.56 -8.30
C PRO A 162 -12.75 -16.56 -9.82
N LYS A 163 -11.84 -17.38 -10.36
CA LYS A 163 -11.74 -17.60 -11.81
C LYS A 163 -12.93 -18.43 -12.27
N PHE A 164 -14.08 -17.79 -12.45
CA PHE A 164 -15.15 -18.36 -13.25
C PHE A 164 -14.70 -18.26 -14.72
N ALA A 165 -14.50 -19.44 -15.32
CA ALA A 165 -13.83 -19.72 -16.59
C ALA A 165 -13.92 -18.67 -17.72
N TYR A 166 -12.78 -18.47 -18.42
CA TYR A 166 -12.77 -18.44 -19.88
C TYR A 166 -11.91 -19.62 -20.34
N HIS A 167 -12.58 -20.68 -20.80
CA HIS A 167 -12.02 -21.68 -21.70
C HIS A 167 -12.31 -21.25 -23.14
#